data_AF-A0AAU9XP83-F1
#
_entry.id   AF-A0AAU9XP83-F1
#
_cell.length_a   1.000
_cell.length_b   1.000
_cell.length_c   1.000
_cell.angle_alpha   90.00
_cell.angle_beta   90.00
_cell.angle_gamma   90.00
#
_symmetry.space_group_name_H-M   'P 1'
#
loop_
_entity.id
_entity.type
_entity.pdbx_description
1 polymer ?
#
loop_
_entity_poly.entity_id
_entity_poly.type
_entity_poly.pdbx_seq_one_letter_code
_entity_poly.pdbx_strand_id
1 'polypeptide(L)'
;MDAAKKEDLLQKQKQKYCGNKSKSMDSCIDTFKKKIKEGPYYICCVCNRMLYKKSVLQLISNRYPSHHLFHVQISFDTRIYICNTCHLKVIQGKVPCQSTVNNLCVDDVPTELESLKKLKQIIIAQWIVCEKIVVMPKGQQRKIKGAICNVQVDCDQTCNILPRPPERSRIILLKLKRKNSV
;
A
#
# COMPACT_ATOMS: atom_id res chain seq x y z
N MET A 1 -14.48 25.23 13.22
CA MET A 1 -13.14 25.25 13.87
C MET A 1 -12.62 26.66 13.73
N ASP A 2 -12.44 27.36 14.85
CA ASP A 2 -12.06 28.78 14.88
C ASP A 2 -10.68 29.02 14.26
N ALA A 3 -10.56 30.04 13.42
CA ALA A 3 -9.34 30.38 12.70
C ALA A 3 -8.13 30.56 13.64
N ALA A 4 -8.35 31.13 14.83
CA ALA A 4 -7.33 31.33 15.86
C ALA A 4 -6.71 30.01 16.38
N LYS A 5 -7.51 28.94 16.51
CA LYS A 5 -7.00 27.63 16.93
C LYS A 5 -6.14 26.97 15.84
N LYS A 6 -6.46 27.23 14.57
CA LYS A 6 -5.71 26.70 13.42
C LYS A 6 -4.33 27.38 13.30
N GLU A 7 -4.26 28.68 13.55
CA GLU A 7 -3.00 29.42 13.55
C GLU A 7 -2.07 29.03 14.71
N ASP A 8 -2.61 28.88 15.92
CA ASP A 8 -1.81 28.42 17.08
C ASP A 8 -1.22 27.01 16.87
N LEU A 9 -1.97 26.11 16.23
CA LEU A 9 -1.49 24.79 15.82
C LEU A 9 -0.35 24.87 14.79
N LEU A 10 -0.46 25.76 13.80
CA LEU A 10 0.58 25.98 12.78
C LEU A 10 1.84 26.59 13.39
N GLN A 11 1.70 27.47 14.37
CA GLN A 11 2.80 28.15 15.05
C GLN A 11 3.57 27.20 15.98
N LYS A 12 2.86 26.33 16.71
CA LYS A 12 3.45 25.23 17.49
C LYS A 12 4.19 24.21 16.61
N GLN A 13 3.68 23.93 15.40
CA GLN A 13 4.37 23.07 14.43
C GLN A 13 5.67 23.71 13.90
N LYS A 14 5.66 25.02 13.60
CA LYS A 14 6.86 25.77 13.17
C LYS A 14 7.94 25.82 14.26
N GLN A 15 7.57 26.07 15.52
CA GLN A 15 8.52 26.10 16.64
C GLN A 15 9.16 24.73 16.88
N LYS A 16 8.41 23.64 16.75
CA LYS A 16 8.92 22.26 16.90
C LYS A 16 9.92 21.87 15.79
N TYR A 17 9.81 22.49 14.61
CA TYR A 17 10.72 22.27 13.49
C TYR A 17 12.06 23.02 13.65
N CYS A 18 12.03 24.21 14.27
CA CYS A 18 13.19 25.08 14.45
C CYS A 18 14.15 24.62 15.57
N GLY A 19 13.69 23.78 16.50
CA GLY A 19 14.51 23.27 17.62
C GLY A 19 15.48 22.12 17.30
N ASN A 20 15.46 21.58 16.07
CA ASN A 20 16.39 20.53 15.68
C ASN A 20 17.70 21.15 15.19
N LYS A 21 18.71 21.20 16.08
CA LYS A 21 20.12 21.38 15.70
C LYS A 21 20.42 20.55 14.45
N SER A 22 21.08 21.16 13.46
CA SER A 22 21.44 20.52 12.19
C SER A 22 22.20 19.22 12.48
N LYS A 23 21.50 18.09 12.35
CA LYS A 23 22.15 16.79 12.42
C LYS A 23 23.07 16.70 11.21
N SER A 24 24.30 16.21 11.42
CA SER A 24 25.18 15.83 10.32
C SER A 24 24.40 14.99 9.31
N MET A 25 24.67 15.20 8.01
CA MET A 25 24.05 14.43 6.92
C MET A 25 24.18 12.92 7.17
N ASP A 26 25.33 12.47 7.68
CA ASP A 26 25.57 11.07 8.02
C ASP A 26 24.65 10.58 9.13
N SER A 27 24.42 11.39 10.16
CA SER A 27 23.45 11.08 11.23
C SER A 27 22.02 10.94 10.69
N CYS A 28 21.64 11.75 9.70
CA CYS A 28 20.34 11.66 9.03
C CYS A 28 20.24 10.38 8.19
N ILE A 29 21.28 10.05 7.44
CA ILE A 29 21.37 8.82 6.63
C ILE A 29 21.28 7.58 7.54
N ASP A 30 22.02 7.55 8.64
CA ASP A 30 21.98 6.42 9.59
C ASP A 30 20.62 6.28 10.27
N THR A 31 20.00 7.41 10.64
CA THR A 31 18.65 7.41 11.18
C THR A 31 17.64 6.86 10.16
N PHE A 32 17.78 7.25 8.90
CA PHE A 32 16.95 6.75 7.81
C PHE A 32 17.16 5.25 7.59
N LYS A 33 18.42 4.79 7.45
CA LYS A 33 18.80 3.38 7.30
C LYS A 33 18.26 2.51 8.43
N LYS A 34 18.37 2.96 9.68
CA LYS A 34 17.78 2.27 10.84
C LYS A 34 16.25 2.19 10.73
N LYS A 35 15.59 3.24 10.28
CA LYS A 35 14.12 3.28 10.12
C LYS A 35 13.58 2.45 8.97
N ILE A 36 14.32 2.31 7.87
CA ILE A 36 13.92 1.47 6.73
C ILE A 36 14.24 -0.02 6.95
N LYS A 37 15.14 -0.33 7.90
CA LYS A 37 15.46 -1.72 8.28
C LYS A 37 14.23 -2.45 8.81
N GLU A 38 13.33 -1.73 9.48
CA GLU A 38 12.03 -2.24 9.87
C GLU A 38 10.98 -1.90 8.81
N GLY A 39 10.46 -2.92 8.14
CA GLY A 39 9.33 -2.80 7.22
C GLY A 39 8.00 -2.53 7.93
N PRO A 40 6.91 -2.37 7.17
CA PRO A 40 5.57 -2.16 7.73
C PRO A 40 5.00 -3.48 8.30
N TYR A 41 5.57 -4.03 9.36
CA TYR A 41 5.16 -5.33 9.91
C TYR A 41 4.12 -5.25 11.03
N TYR A 42 3.72 -4.05 11.42
CA TYR A 42 2.81 -3.85 12.55
C TYR A 42 1.39 -3.63 12.05
N ILE A 43 0.49 -4.51 12.45
CA ILE A 43 -0.89 -4.54 11.95
C ILE A 43 -1.79 -3.75 12.92
N CYS A 44 -2.55 -2.81 12.37
CA CYS A 44 -3.55 -2.09 13.15
C CYS A 44 -4.82 -2.94 13.35
N CYS A 45 -5.26 -3.12 14.59
CA CYS A 45 -6.46 -3.89 14.96
C CYS A 45 -7.81 -3.26 14.57
N VAL A 46 -7.80 -2.07 13.96
CA VAL A 46 -9.02 -1.36 13.55
C VAL A 46 -9.14 -1.27 12.03
N CYS A 47 -8.02 -1.02 11.35
CA CYS A 47 -8.00 -0.84 9.90
C CYS A 47 -7.25 -1.94 9.14
N ASN A 48 -6.70 -2.95 9.84
CA ASN A 48 -5.91 -4.07 9.32
C ASN A 48 -4.74 -3.70 8.39
N ARG A 49 -4.32 -2.43 8.39
CA ARG A 49 -3.18 -1.99 7.59
C ARG A 49 -1.87 -2.37 8.25
N MET A 50 -0.95 -2.85 7.43
CA MET A 50 0.47 -3.01 7.71
C MET A 50 1.16 -1.64 7.80
N LEU A 51 1.80 -1.35 8.93
CA LEU A 51 2.38 -0.05 9.25
C LEU A 51 3.75 -0.17 9.90
N TYR A 52 4.52 0.92 9.82
CA TYR A 52 5.81 1.04 10.52
C TYR A 52 5.60 1.24 12.03
N LYS A 53 6.58 0.79 12.84
CA LYS A 53 6.56 0.91 14.31
C LYS A 53 6.23 2.32 14.82
N LYS A 54 6.79 3.34 14.17
CA LYS A 54 6.57 4.77 14.51
C LYS A 54 5.11 5.24 14.37
N SER A 55 4.31 4.53 13.57
CA SER A 55 2.95 4.92 13.20
C SER A 55 1.88 4.18 14.00
N VAL A 56 2.30 3.31 14.92
CA VAL A 56 1.44 2.48 15.74
C VAL A 56 1.75 2.62 17.22
N LEU A 57 0.76 2.34 18.04
CA LEU A 57 0.84 2.25 19.49
C LEU A 57 0.42 0.83 19.89
N GLN A 58 1.06 0.27 20.90
CA GLN A 58 0.60 -0.99 21.47
C GLN A 58 -0.79 -0.79 22.07
N LEU A 59 -1.73 -1.67 21.72
CA LEU A 59 -3.12 -1.58 22.18
C LEU A 59 -3.17 -1.83 23.70
N ILE A 60 -3.81 -0.91 24.41
CA ILE A 60 -4.16 -1.09 25.83
C ILE A 60 -5.67 -0.98 25.91
N SER A 61 -6.33 -2.13 26.00
CA SER A 61 -7.79 -2.27 25.83
C SER A 61 -8.56 -1.28 26.70
N ASN A 62 -8.21 -1.13 27.97
CA ASN A 62 -8.93 -0.28 28.94
C ASN A 62 -8.95 1.22 28.60
N ARG A 63 -8.20 1.69 27.59
CA ARG A 63 -8.18 3.11 27.19
C ARG A 63 -9.29 3.50 26.21
N TYR A 64 -10.07 2.54 25.71
CA TYR A 64 -10.97 2.77 24.60
C TYR A 64 -12.41 2.38 24.97
N PRO A 65 -13.40 3.26 24.74
CA PRO A 65 -14.80 2.92 25.01
C PRO A 65 -15.37 1.93 23.99
N SER A 66 -14.83 1.88 22.77
CA SER A 66 -15.41 1.18 21.62
C SER A 66 -14.64 -0.11 21.28
N HIS A 67 -14.69 -1.11 22.17
CA HIS A 67 -13.98 -2.38 21.98
C HIS A 67 -14.47 -3.21 20.77
N HIS A 68 -15.74 -3.05 20.38
CA HIS A 68 -16.34 -3.76 19.24
C HIS A 68 -15.71 -3.40 17.88
N LEU A 69 -14.93 -2.32 17.81
CA LEU A 69 -14.23 -1.91 16.59
C LEU A 69 -12.90 -2.66 16.37
N PHE A 70 -12.50 -3.50 17.32
CA PHE A 70 -11.25 -4.24 17.24
C PHE A 70 -11.46 -5.59 16.56
N HIS A 71 -10.91 -5.73 15.36
CA HIS A 71 -10.66 -7.03 14.76
C HIS A 71 -9.26 -7.45 15.17
N VAL A 72 -9.16 -8.41 16.10
CA VAL A 72 -7.87 -8.79 16.69
C VAL A 72 -7.00 -9.47 15.64
N GLN A 73 -6.05 -8.70 15.10
CA GLN A 73 -4.93 -9.24 14.34
C GLN A 73 -3.66 -9.12 15.17
N ILE A 74 -2.94 -10.24 15.24
CA ILE A 74 -1.71 -10.37 16.01
C ILE A 74 -0.55 -10.01 15.08
N SER A 75 0.31 -9.08 15.51
CA SER A 75 1.54 -8.75 14.75
C SER A 75 2.62 -9.81 14.96
N PHE A 76 3.70 -9.74 14.19
CA PHE A 76 4.81 -10.73 14.23
C PHE A 76 5.41 -10.94 15.63
N ASP A 77 5.31 -9.96 16.51
CA ASP A 77 5.83 -9.96 17.88
C ASP A 77 4.79 -10.42 18.92
N THR A 78 3.70 -11.05 18.47
CA THR A 78 2.56 -11.50 19.29
C THR A 78 1.77 -10.39 19.99
N ARG A 79 2.00 -9.12 19.63
CA ARG A 79 1.32 -7.96 20.22
C ARG A 79 0.27 -7.40 19.28
N ILE A 80 -0.72 -6.72 19.87
CA ILE A 80 -1.78 -6.03 19.15
C ILE A 80 -1.45 -4.53 19.11
N TYR A 81 -1.62 -3.92 17.95
CA TYR A 81 -1.30 -2.51 17.73
C TYR A 81 -2.51 -1.74 17.19
N ILE A 82 -2.55 -0.44 17.46
CA ILE A 82 -3.48 0.51 16.88
C ILE A 82 -2.70 1.65 16.21
N CYS A 83 -3.07 2.03 15.00
CA CYS A 83 -2.39 3.13 14.32
C CYS A 83 -2.79 4.49 14.88
N ASN A 84 -1.90 5.48 14.79
CA ASN A 84 -2.15 6.82 15.33
C ASN A 84 -3.44 7.46 14.80
N THR A 85 -3.80 7.21 13.53
CA THR A 85 -5.03 7.73 12.93
C THR A 85 -6.30 7.10 13.50
N CYS A 86 -6.30 5.78 13.74
CA CYS A 86 -7.43 5.09 14.36
C CYS A 86 -7.50 5.44 15.85
N HIS A 87 -6.36 5.49 16.54
CA HIS A 87 -6.27 5.88 17.94
C HIS A 87 -6.99 7.20 18.24
N LEU A 88 -6.72 8.24 17.44
CA LEU A 88 -7.30 9.58 17.62
C LEU A 88 -8.83 9.61 17.49
N LYS A 89 -9.42 8.70 16.71
CA LYS A 89 -10.87 8.64 16.49
C LYS A 89 -11.56 7.71 17.49
N VAL A 90 -10.99 6.53 17.73
CA VAL A 90 -11.55 5.53 18.65
C VAL A 90 -11.57 6.04 20.09
N ILE A 91 -10.57 6.82 20.51
CA ILE A 91 -10.58 7.44 21.85
C ILE A 91 -11.74 8.43 22.04
N GLN A 92 -12.23 9.03 20.95
CA GLN A 92 -13.40 9.91 20.95
C GLN A 92 -14.73 9.13 20.81
N GLY A 93 -14.70 7.80 20.80
CA GLY A 93 -15.86 6.96 20.54
C GLY A 93 -16.34 6.98 19.08
N LYS A 94 -15.53 7.48 18.14
CA LYS A 94 -15.89 7.58 16.72
C LYS A 94 -15.26 6.45 15.91
N VAL A 95 -16.01 5.95 14.94
CA VAL A 95 -15.52 4.94 13.98
C VAL A 95 -14.56 5.60 12.98
N PRO A 96 -13.33 5.07 12.82
CA PRO A 96 -12.43 5.54 11.77
C PRO A 96 -12.99 5.24 10.38
N CYS A 97 -12.80 6.17 9.44
CA CYS A 97 -13.22 5.98 8.03
C CYS A 97 -12.53 4.78 7.35
N GLN A 98 -11.32 4.45 7.81
CA GLN A 98 -10.54 3.30 7.32
C GLN A 98 -10.77 2.04 8.16
N SER A 99 -11.75 2.05 9.07
CA SER A 99 -12.03 0.89 9.91
C SER A 99 -12.56 -0.25 9.05
N THR A 100 -12.17 -1.48 9.38
CA THR A 100 -12.65 -2.70 8.70
C THR A 100 -14.16 -2.83 8.75
N VAL A 101 -14.77 -2.45 9.89
CA VAL A 101 -16.24 -2.43 10.07
C VAL A 101 -16.98 -1.50 9.11
N ASN A 102 -16.27 -0.60 8.41
CA ASN A 102 -16.85 0.28 7.40
C ASN A 102 -16.84 -0.37 6.00
N ASN A 103 -17.15 -1.66 5.92
CA ASN A 103 -17.08 -2.48 4.68
C ASN A 103 -15.72 -2.42 3.98
N LEU A 104 -14.64 -2.28 4.77
CA LEU A 104 -13.25 -2.30 4.30
C LEU A 104 -12.51 -3.56 4.77
N CYS A 105 -13.23 -4.52 5.35
CA CYS A 105 -12.70 -5.86 5.57
C CYS A 105 -12.43 -6.52 4.21
N VAL A 106 -11.41 -7.38 4.20
CA VAL A 106 -11.18 -8.29 3.08
C VAL A 106 -12.14 -9.44 3.28
N ASP A 107 -12.91 -9.80 2.24
CA ASP A 107 -13.76 -10.98 2.28
C ASP A 107 -12.90 -12.22 2.44
N ASP A 108 -13.38 -13.19 3.22
CA ASP A 108 -12.72 -14.48 3.32
C ASP A 108 -12.66 -15.13 1.94
N VAL A 109 -11.57 -15.87 1.70
CA VAL A 109 -11.43 -16.61 0.44
C VAL A 109 -12.59 -17.60 0.35
N PRO A 110 -13.41 -17.57 -0.71
CA PRO A 110 -14.52 -18.48 -0.86
C PRO A 110 -14.04 -19.93 -0.78
N THR A 111 -14.78 -20.78 -0.07
CA THR A 111 -14.43 -22.21 0.11
C THR A 111 -14.31 -22.94 -1.23
N GLU A 112 -15.06 -22.48 -2.23
CA GLU A 112 -14.99 -22.98 -3.60
C GLU A 112 -13.59 -22.79 -4.19
N LEU A 113 -12.92 -21.66 -3.91
CA LEU A 113 -11.56 -21.37 -4.38
C LEU A 113 -10.49 -22.13 -3.61
N GLU A 114 -10.71 -22.38 -2.31
CA GLU A 114 -9.78 -23.13 -1.45
C GLU A 114 -9.64 -24.60 -1.90
N SER A 115 -10.73 -25.20 -2.38
CA SER A 115 -10.76 -26.59 -2.88
C SER A 115 -10.22 -26.79 -4.30
N LEU A 116 -9.84 -25.71 -5.02
CA LEU A 116 -9.42 -25.82 -6.41
C LEU A 116 -8.04 -26.48 -6.52
N LYS A 117 -8.01 -27.60 -7.25
CA LYS A 117 -6.74 -28.21 -7.70
C LYS A 117 -5.96 -27.21 -8.55
N LYS A 118 -4.63 -27.31 -8.52
CA LYS A 118 -3.70 -26.44 -9.28
C LYS A 118 -4.11 -26.24 -10.75
N LEU A 119 -4.60 -27.28 -11.42
CA LEU A 119 -5.12 -27.18 -12.79
C LEU A 119 -6.33 -26.24 -12.93
N LYS A 120 -7.29 -26.29 -11.99
CA LYS A 120 -8.46 -25.41 -12.01
C LYS A 120 -8.07 -23.97 -11.68
N GLN A 121 -7.16 -23.77 -10.73
CA GLN A 121 -6.58 -22.45 -10.42
C GLN A 121 -5.91 -21.84 -11.66
N ILE A 122 -5.15 -22.64 -12.40
CA ILE A 122 -4.54 -22.29 -13.69
C ILE A 122 -5.63 -21.83 -14.68
N ILE A 123 -6.75 -22.57 -14.81
CA ILE A 123 -7.82 -22.20 -15.76
C ILE A 123 -8.53 -20.88 -15.39
N ILE A 124 -8.77 -20.62 -14.10
CA ILE A 124 -9.48 -19.41 -13.65
C ILE A 124 -8.57 -18.19 -13.43
N ALA A 125 -7.25 -18.38 -13.41
CA ALA A 125 -6.30 -17.30 -13.22
C ALA A 125 -6.44 -16.25 -14.34
N GLN A 126 -5.92 -15.05 -14.11
CA GLN A 126 -5.88 -14.02 -15.15
C GLN A 126 -4.63 -14.21 -16.02
N TRP A 127 -4.80 -14.35 -17.34
CA TRP A 127 -3.70 -14.57 -18.29
C TRP A 127 -3.66 -13.45 -19.31
N ILE A 128 -2.45 -13.07 -19.71
CA ILE A 128 -2.25 -12.25 -20.90
C ILE A 128 -2.09 -13.22 -22.08
N VAL A 129 -3.04 -13.15 -23.00
CA VAL A 129 -3.01 -13.93 -24.24
C VAL A 129 -2.17 -13.18 -25.26
N CYS A 130 -1.05 -13.77 -25.65
CA CYS A 130 -0.21 -13.27 -26.73
C CYS A 130 -0.51 -14.06 -28.01
N GLU A 131 -1.25 -13.44 -28.93
CA GLU A 131 -1.58 -14.02 -30.22
C GLU A 131 -1.28 -13.06 -31.37
N LYS A 132 -0.91 -13.64 -32.53
CA LYS A 132 -0.66 -12.87 -33.75
C LYS A 132 -1.90 -12.91 -34.63
N ILE A 133 -2.62 -11.79 -34.67
CA ILE A 133 -3.77 -11.62 -35.57
C ILE A 133 -3.27 -11.11 -36.92
N VAL A 134 -3.67 -11.77 -37.99
CA VAL A 134 -3.41 -11.38 -39.38
C VAL A 134 -4.73 -11.21 -40.13
N VAL A 135 -4.78 -10.24 -41.05
CA VAL A 135 -5.94 -10.06 -41.94
C VAL A 135 -5.76 -10.96 -43.16
N MET A 136 -6.80 -11.71 -43.53
CA MET A 136 -6.77 -12.57 -44.72
C MET A 136 -6.79 -11.73 -46.01
N PRO A 137 -6.05 -12.14 -47.06
CA PRO A 137 -5.96 -11.38 -48.31
C PRO A 137 -7.31 -11.22 -49.03
N LYS A 138 -8.24 -12.18 -48.84
CA LYS A 138 -9.59 -12.13 -49.40
C LYS A 138 -10.60 -12.09 -48.26
N GLY A 139 -11.57 -11.18 -48.35
CA GLY A 139 -12.68 -11.05 -47.39
C GLY A 139 -12.37 -10.27 -46.11
N GLN A 140 -11.15 -9.75 -45.93
CA GLN A 140 -10.72 -8.94 -44.76
C GLN A 140 -10.96 -9.59 -43.38
N GLN A 141 -11.25 -10.88 -43.34
CA GLN A 141 -11.50 -11.60 -42.10
C GLN A 141 -10.19 -11.73 -41.30
N ARG A 142 -10.26 -11.47 -40.00
CA ARG A 142 -9.11 -11.63 -39.09
C ARG A 142 -8.94 -13.12 -38.75
N LYS A 143 -7.69 -13.59 -38.78
CA LYS A 143 -7.30 -14.97 -38.42
C LYS A 143 -6.10 -14.93 -37.48
N ILE A 144 -6.04 -15.86 -36.53
CA ILE A 144 -4.88 -16.07 -35.67
C ILE A 144 -3.83 -16.91 -36.43
N LYS A 145 -2.57 -16.46 -36.44
CA LYS A 145 -1.45 -17.13 -37.12
C LYS A 145 -0.39 -17.59 -36.11
N GLY A 146 -0.18 -18.90 -36.03
CA GLY A 146 0.81 -19.52 -35.16
C GLY A 146 0.23 -19.95 -33.81
N ALA A 147 1.11 -20.30 -32.87
CA ALA A 147 0.72 -20.71 -31.53
C ALA A 147 0.26 -19.52 -30.68
N ILE A 148 -0.75 -19.76 -29.85
CA ILE A 148 -1.20 -18.81 -28.83
C ILE A 148 -0.35 -19.03 -27.58
N CYS A 149 0.31 -17.99 -27.10
CA CYS A 149 1.10 -18.05 -25.86
C CYS A 149 0.28 -17.43 -24.73
N ASN A 150 -0.17 -18.26 -23.80
CA ASN A 150 -0.84 -17.78 -22.60
C ASN A 150 0.25 -17.59 -21.53
N VAL A 151 0.48 -16.34 -21.12
CA VAL A 151 1.43 -16.01 -20.06
C VAL A 151 0.65 -15.78 -18.77
N GLN A 152 0.95 -16.57 -17.75
CA GLN A 152 0.38 -16.38 -16.41
C GLN A 152 0.82 -15.03 -15.86
N VAL A 153 -0.14 -14.24 -15.38
CA VAL A 153 0.17 -13.03 -14.64
C VAL A 153 0.47 -13.41 -13.20
N ASP A 154 1.75 -13.55 -12.88
CA ASP A 154 2.20 -13.70 -11.51
C ASP A 154 2.16 -12.32 -10.82
N CYS A 155 1.10 -12.11 -10.03
CA CYS A 155 0.90 -10.88 -9.27
C CYS A 155 2.00 -10.67 -8.24
N ASP A 156 2.54 -11.75 -7.65
CA ASP A 156 3.59 -11.67 -6.65
C ASP A 156 4.92 -11.25 -7.29
N GLN A 157 5.26 -11.82 -8.46
CA GLN A 157 6.39 -11.31 -9.25
C GLN A 157 6.23 -9.84 -9.59
N THR A 158 5.03 -9.42 -10.01
CA THR A 158 4.78 -8.01 -10.37
C THR A 158 4.91 -7.09 -9.15
N CYS A 159 4.40 -7.50 -7.99
CA CYS A 159 4.55 -6.78 -6.72
C CYS A 159 6.02 -6.73 -6.26
N ASN A 160 6.78 -7.80 -6.47
CA ASN A 160 8.20 -7.86 -6.12
C ASN A 160 9.10 -7.04 -7.06
N ILE A 161 8.67 -6.82 -8.30
CA ILE A 161 9.41 -6.05 -9.30
C ILE A 161 9.13 -4.53 -9.17
N LEU A 162 8.02 -4.14 -8.55
CA LEU A 162 7.64 -2.75 -8.35
C LEU A 162 7.99 -2.24 -6.94
N PRO A 163 8.41 -0.97 -6.78
CA PRO A 163 8.67 0.01 -7.83
C PRO A 163 9.99 -0.28 -8.56
N ARG A 164 9.96 -0.30 -9.90
CA ARG A 164 11.17 -0.54 -10.70
C ARG A 164 12.13 0.65 -10.55
N PRO A 165 13.41 0.42 -10.21
CA PRO A 165 14.41 1.48 -10.20
C PRO A 165 14.58 2.09 -11.61
N PRO A 166 14.95 3.38 -11.73
CA PRO A 166 15.04 4.11 -13.00
C PRO A 166 15.84 3.36 -14.07
N GLU A 167 16.91 2.68 -13.69
CA GLU A 167 17.81 1.92 -14.56
C GLU A 167 17.13 0.71 -15.21
N ARG A 168 16.10 0.13 -14.56
CA ARG A 168 15.34 -1.03 -15.05
C ARG A 168 13.97 -0.67 -15.60
N SER A 169 13.55 0.58 -15.45
CA SER A 169 12.22 1.04 -15.87
C SER A 169 12.03 1.04 -17.39
N ARG A 170 13.12 1.05 -18.19
CA ARG A 170 13.13 1.28 -19.65
C ARG A 170 12.38 2.56 -20.06
N ILE A 171 12.09 3.45 -19.11
CA ILE A 171 11.45 4.73 -19.33
C ILE A 171 12.57 5.77 -19.38
N ILE A 172 12.76 6.39 -20.54
CA ILE A 172 13.68 7.52 -20.69
C ILE A 172 12.91 8.77 -20.25
N LEU A 173 13.27 9.37 -19.11
CA LEU A 173 12.75 10.68 -18.74
C LEU A 173 13.37 11.75 -19.63
N LEU A 174 12.64 12.19 -20.65
CA LEU A 174 13.03 13.33 -21.48
C LEU A 174 12.52 14.62 -20.83
N LYS A 175 13.46 15.42 -20.29
CA LYS A 175 13.15 16.80 -19.86
C LYS A 175 13.25 17.72 -21.07
N LEU A 176 12.12 17.97 -21.74
CA LEU A 176 12.05 18.92 -22.84
C LEU A 176 12.34 20.33 -22.30
N LYS A 177 13.48 20.91 -22.69
CA LYS A 177 13.70 22.36 -22.55
C LYS A 177 12.97 23.05 -23.70
N ARG A 178 12.15 24.06 -23.38
CA ARG A 178 11.53 24.92 -24.40
C ARG A 178 12.65 25.54 -25.25
N LYS A 179 12.53 25.47 -26.57
CA LYS A 179 13.33 26.31 -27.46
C LYS A 179 13.00 27.76 -27.13
N ASN A 180 14.01 28.57 -26.85
CA ASN A 180 13.86 30.02 -27.01
C ASN A 180 13.68 30.23 -28.51
N SER A 181 12.45 30.56 -28.92
CA SER A 181 12.20 31.14 -30.23
C SER A 181 13.03 32.42 -30.30
N VAL A 182 14.05 32.43 -31.16
CA VAL A 182 14.71 33.64 -31.64
C VAL A 182 13.75 34.35 -32.59
#